data_AF-A0A520EHV8-F1
#
_entry.id   AF-A0A520EHV8-F1
#
_cell.length_a   1.000
_cell.length_b   1.000
_cell.length_c   1.000
_cell.angle_alpha   90.00
_cell.angle_beta   90.00
_cell.angle_gamma   90.00
#
_symmetry.space_group_name_H-M   'P 1'
#
loop_
_entity.id
_entity.type
_entity.pdbx_description
1 polymer ?
#
loop_
_entity_poly.entity_id
_entity_poly.type
_entity_poly.pdbx_seq_one_letter_code
_entity_poly.pdbx_strand_id
1 'polypeptide(L)'
;MSAIFKATRINFFFIVFTVIISISQSCIAQSFVDSTCYQYFEITAKLKQGDSLSRSDWKSFLSNEAIKDYMADQGVNEQYFESYRKNMQIVYMPKNNSILQKRLADPNSYWLTYMINQYKVDEDDMKEYLKRIDSDPKSYFDKSYQYAYSALPKTAHKKLPNLKVAIIPIHNDAHAQDGLIIYTLLCAYKNDQNRLGALGGHELHHMLRPQPSFDIEPDDNSIIMAMYRVLNEGSADMVDKKYMTDTASRLMPSQKYFQEFFDEGKKILPLMDSLFSQDVKNRKSLKVRDYFKGTPYTSGHVPGTYMAHYIEKNGLKNEFIKSLDDPFSFFLIYDRASKKDKSKPFRFSKASIHNIEFLRKKYIK
;
A
#
# COMPACT_ATOMS: atom_id res chain seq x y z
N MET A 1 -71.70 -30.32 17.40
CA MET A 1 -71.33 -28.90 17.23
C MET A 1 -69.89 -28.71 17.70
N SER A 2 -69.03 -28.26 16.77
CA SER A 2 -67.74 -27.60 16.94
C SER A 2 -66.60 -28.31 17.69
N ALA A 3 -65.70 -28.87 16.88
CA ALA A 3 -64.32 -29.20 17.23
C ALA A 3 -63.41 -28.01 16.91
N ILE A 4 -62.91 -27.28 17.91
CA ILE A 4 -61.82 -26.31 17.72
C ILE A 4 -61.07 -26.19 19.06
N PHE A 5 -60.00 -26.94 19.29
CA PHE A 5 -58.92 -26.58 20.25
C PHE A 5 -57.85 -27.68 20.23
N LYS A 6 -57.00 -27.71 19.19
CA LYS A 6 -55.73 -28.46 19.20
C LYS A 6 -54.87 -28.14 17.96
N ALA A 7 -54.54 -26.87 17.74
CA ALA A 7 -53.55 -26.51 16.70
C ALA A 7 -53.01 -25.09 16.92
N THR A 8 -52.29 -24.83 18.01
CA THR A 8 -51.68 -23.49 18.17
C THR A 8 -50.38 -23.44 18.96
N ARG A 9 -49.83 -24.57 19.42
CA ARG A 9 -48.54 -24.57 20.16
C ARG A 9 -47.34 -25.13 19.40
N ILE A 10 -47.54 -25.77 18.25
CA ILE A 10 -46.44 -26.37 17.47
C ILE A 10 -45.84 -25.39 16.44
N ASN A 11 -46.60 -24.39 15.97
CA ASN A 11 -46.11 -23.44 14.97
C ASN A 11 -45.22 -22.31 15.52
N PHE A 12 -45.24 -22.02 16.82
CA PHE A 12 -44.43 -20.92 17.36
C PHE A 12 -42.95 -21.31 17.51
N PHE A 13 -42.66 -22.56 17.89
CA PHE A 13 -41.28 -23.06 18.01
C PHE A 13 -40.59 -23.22 16.65
N PHE A 14 -41.32 -23.63 15.60
CA PHE A 14 -40.76 -23.76 14.25
C PHE A 14 -40.46 -22.40 13.60
N ILE A 15 -41.31 -21.38 13.83
CA ILE A 15 -41.09 -20.03 13.30
C ILE A 15 -39.89 -19.37 13.99
N VAL A 16 -39.71 -19.54 15.31
CA VAL A 16 -38.54 -19.00 16.03
C VAL A 16 -37.24 -19.69 15.59
N PHE A 17 -37.25 -20.99 15.33
CA PHE A 17 -36.06 -21.72 14.86
C PHE A 17 -35.66 -21.34 13.43
N THR A 18 -36.62 -21.04 12.55
CA THR A 18 -36.35 -20.67 11.15
C THR A 18 -35.87 -19.22 11.03
N VAL A 19 -36.31 -18.32 11.93
CA VAL A 19 -35.80 -16.95 12.01
C VAL A 19 -34.36 -16.92 12.54
N ILE A 20 -33.97 -17.80 13.48
CA ILE A 20 -32.59 -17.87 13.97
C ILE A 20 -31.63 -18.46 12.90
N ILE A 21 -32.08 -19.42 12.09
CA ILE A 21 -31.27 -20.01 11.00
C ILE A 21 -31.15 -19.08 9.78
N SER A 22 -32.06 -18.12 9.62
CA SER A 22 -32.00 -17.14 8.52
C SER A 22 -31.13 -15.91 8.84
N ILE A 23 -30.72 -15.71 10.11
CA ILE A 23 -29.84 -14.60 10.53
C ILE A 23 -28.36 -15.03 10.52
N SER A 24 -28.04 -16.30 10.31
CA SER A 24 -26.70 -16.73 9.91
C SER A 24 -26.45 -16.46 8.42
N GLN A 25 -26.76 -15.25 7.94
CA GLN A 25 -25.93 -14.69 6.88
C GLN A 25 -24.54 -14.61 7.48
N SER A 26 -23.64 -15.46 7.02
CA SER A 26 -22.24 -15.45 7.40
C SER A 26 -21.70 -14.04 7.24
N CYS A 27 -21.69 -13.25 8.32
CA CYS A 27 -20.87 -12.07 8.41
C CYS A 27 -19.44 -12.59 8.37
N ILE A 28 -18.89 -12.71 7.17
CA ILE A 28 -17.47 -12.95 6.99
C ILE A 28 -16.82 -11.70 7.55
N ALA A 29 -16.23 -11.83 8.74
CA ALA A 29 -15.48 -10.77 9.35
C ALA A 29 -14.19 -10.53 8.54
N GLN A 30 -13.68 -9.32 8.58
CA GLN A 30 -12.38 -8.99 8.02
C GLN A 30 -11.32 -9.92 8.62
N SER A 31 -10.48 -10.48 7.76
CA SER A 31 -9.53 -11.52 8.17
C SER A 31 -8.20 -11.41 7.41
N PHE A 32 -7.17 -12.01 7.99
CA PHE A 32 -5.92 -12.25 7.30
C PHE A 32 -5.94 -13.60 6.60
N VAL A 33 -5.15 -13.71 5.52
CA VAL A 33 -4.87 -14.95 4.81
C VAL A 33 -3.35 -15.08 4.75
N ASP A 34 -2.77 -15.89 5.64
CA ASP A 34 -1.32 -15.95 5.90
C ASP A 34 -0.73 -17.37 5.78
N SER A 35 -1.50 -18.32 5.26
CA SER A 35 -1.08 -19.73 5.13
C SER A 35 0.23 -19.92 4.36
N THR A 36 0.50 -19.04 3.39
CA THR A 36 1.78 -19.00 2.66
C THR A 36 2.98 -18.70 3.56
N CYS A 37 2.82 -17.91 4.63
CA CYS A 37 3.88 -17.64 5.58
C CYS A 37 4.31 -18.91 6.31
N TYR A 38 3.37 -19.75 6.74
CA TYR A 38 3.68 -21.02 7.39
C TYR A 38 4.36 -22.00 6.43
N GLN A 39 3.92 -22.07 5.17
CA GLN A 39 4.62 -22.86 4.14
C GLN A 39 6.06 -22.38 3.92
N TYR A 40 6.29 -21.07 3.95
CA TYR A 40 7.65 -20.51 3.89
C TYR A 40 8.50 -20.92 5.09
N PHE A 41 7.95 -20.91 6.31
CA PHE A 41 8.67 -21.36 7.50
C PHE A 41 9.03 -22.86 7.46
N GLU A 42 8.17 -23.70 6.86
CA GLU A 42 8.52 -25.10 6.60
C GLU A 42 9.69 -25.25 5.62
N ILE A 43 9.70 -24.43 4.56
CA ILE A 43 10.81 -24.38 3.60
C ILE A 43 12.10 -23.94 4.32
N THR A 44 12.06 -22.88 5.13
CA THR A 44 13.26 -22.39 5.81
C THR A 44 13.76 -23.36 6.89
N ALA A 45 12.87 -24.07 7.57
CA ALA A 45 13.24 -25.12 8.52
C ALA A 45 14.05 -26.25 7.86
N LYS A 46 13.65 -26.71 6.67
CA LYS A 46 14.40 -27.69 5.87
C LYS A 46 15.77 -27.15 5.44
N LEU A 47 15.81 -25.91 4.93
CA LEU A 47 17.07 -25.27 4.55
C LEU A 47 18.06 -25.15 5.72
N LYS A 48 17.57 -24.84 6.93
CA LYS A 48 18.40 -24.78 8.15
C LYS A 48 19.01 -26.14 8.51
N GLN A 49 18.37 -27.24 8.15
CA GLN A 49 18.88 -28.62 8.33
C GLN A 49 19.89 -29.03 7.24
N GLY A 50 20.08 -28.20 6.20
CA GLY A 50 21.02 -28.47 5.12
C GLY A 50 20.37 -29.04 3.85
N ASP A 51 19.05 -29.16 3.82
CA ASP A 51 18.31 -29.55 2.62
C ASP A 51 18.39 -28.47 1.54
N SER A 52 18.24 -28.89 0.28
CA SER A 52 18.13 -27.96 -0.85
C SER A 52 16.68 -27.66 -1.19
N LEU A 53 16.39 -26.43 -1.60
CA LEU A 53 15.08 -26.05 -2.14
C LEU A 53 15.03 -26.34 -3.64
N SER A 54 14.29 -27.37 -4.05
CA SER A 54 14.16 -27.75 -5.47
C SER A 54 13.41 -26.69 -6.28
N ARG A 55 13.59 -26.69 -7.61
CA ARG A 55 12.85 -25.78 -8.50
C ARG A 55 11.35 -26.09 -8.52
N SER A 56 10.97 -27.37 -8.45
CA SER A 56 9.56 -27.78 -8.43
C SER A 56 8.86 -27.31 -7.17
N ASP A 57 9.48 -27.50 -6.00
CA ASP A 57 8.89 -27.07 -4.72
C ASP A 57 8.75 -25.55 -4.68
N TRP A 58 9.76 -24.83 -5.17
CA TRP A 58 9.71 -23.37 -5.27
C TRP A 58 8.60 -22.89 -6.23
N LYS A 59 8.46 -23.51 -7.40
CA LYS A 59 7.38 -23.18 -8.34
C LYS A 59 6.00 -23.49 -7.75
N SER A 60 5.87 -24.58 -6.99
CA SER A 60 4.63 -24.92 -6.30
C SER A 60 4.27 -23.87 -5.25
N PHE A 61 5.25 -23.43 -4.44
CA PHE A 61 5.06 -22.36 -3.46
C PHE A 61 4.63 -21.04 -4.12
N LEU A 62 5.33 -20.64 -5.20
CA LEU A 62 5.00 -19.44 -5.97
C LEU A 62 3.67 -19.52 -6.75
N SER A 63 3.00 -20.68 -6.74
CA SER A 63 1.74 -20.86 -7.46
C SER A 63 0.53 -20.21 -6.78
N ASN A 64 0.68 -19.77 -5.52
CA ASN A 64 -0.33 -19.04 -4.77
C ASN A 64 -0.74 -17.74 -5.49
N GLU A 65 -2.03 -17.46 -5.51
CA GLU A 65 -2.62 -16.33 -6.25
C GLU A 65 -2.12 -14.97 -5.75
N ALA A 66 -2.10 -14.72 -4.43
CA ALA A 66 -1.62 -13.44 -3.89
C ALA A 66 -0.13 -13.20 -4.19
N ILE A 67 0.68 -14.27 -4.22
CA ILE A 67 2.09 -14.19 -4.64
C ILE A 67 2.19 -13.83 -6.12
N LYS A 68 1.39 -14.48 -6.99
CA LYS A 68 1.38 -14.21 -8.42
C LYS A 68 0.96 -12.79 -8.73
N ASP A 69 -0.15 -12.34 -8.15
CA ASP A 69 -0.70 -11.01 -8.36
C ASP A 69 0.32 -9.94 -7.97
N TYR A 70 0.85 -10.05 -6.76
CA TYR A 70 1.86 -9.11 -6.27
C TYR A 70 3.12 -9.11 -7.16
N MET A 71 3.65 -10.27 -7.53
CA MET A 71 4.87 -10.33 -8.34
C MET A 71 4.65 -9.86 -9.79
N ALA A 72 3.45 -10.06 -10.36
CA ALA A 72 3.09 -9.52 -11.66
C ALA A 72 3.09 -7.99 -11.65
N ASP A 73 2.53 -7.38 -10.59
CA ASP A 73 2.55 -5.92 -10.37
C ASP A 73 3.99 -5.38 -10.25
N GLN A 74 4.88 -6.11 -9.56
CA GLN A 74 6.29 -5.76 -9.46
C GLN A 74 7.08 -5.91 -10.77
N GLY A 75 6.48 -6.46 -11.83
CA GLY A 75 7.12 -6.65 -13.13
C GLY A 75 8.31 -7.61 -13.11
N VAL A 76 8.36 -8.53 -12.14
CA VAL A 76 9.46 -9.50 -12.02
C VAL A 76 9.24 -10.72 -12.90
N ASN A 77 10.34 -11.40 -13.26
CA ASN A 77 10.33 -12.54 -14.19
C ASN A 77 10.89 -13.83 -13.54
N GLU A 78 10.93 -14.93 -14.30
CA GLU A 78 11.43 -16.22 -13.80
C GLU A 78 12.90 -16.15 -13.32
N GLN A 79 13.72 -15.30 -13.92
CA GLN A 79 15.11 -15.08 -13.49
C GLN A 79 15.19 -14.48 -12.08
N TYR A 80 14.28 -13.55 -11.76
CA TYR A 80 14.16 -13.00 -10.41
C TYR A 80 13.80 -14.10 -9.40
N PHE A 81 12.79 -14.92 -9.69
CA PHE A 81 12.37 -16.02 -8.81
C PHE A 81 13.46 -17.07 -8.59
N GLU A 82 14.20 -17.43 -9.64
CA GLU A 82 15.32 -18.34 -9.52
C GLU A 82 16.46 -17.73 -8.70
N SER A 83 16.68 -16.42 -8.82
CA SER A 83 17.63 -15.68 -7.98
C SER A 83 17.18 -15.69 -6.52
N TYR A 84 15.89 -15.48 -6.23
CA TYR A 84 15.32 -15.55 -4.88
C TYR A 84 15.57 -16.92 -4.25
N ARG A 85 15.24 -18.01 -4.95
CA ARG A 85 15.44 -19.39 -4.51
C ARG A 85 16.91 -19.68 -4.14
N LYS A 86 17.84 -19.25 -5.00
CA LYS A 86 19.29 -19.40 -4.75
C LYS A 86 19.74 -18.59 -3.52
N ASN A 87 19.22 -17.38 -3.36
CA ASN A 87 19.54 -16.54 -2.20
C ASN A 87 18.98 -17.11 -0.90
N MET A 88 17.79 -17.73 -0.89
CA MET A 88 17.28 -18.46 0.28
C MET A 88 18.25 -19.55 0.74
N GLN A 89 18.80 -20.34 -0.20
CA GLN A 89 19.79 -21.35 0.14
C GLN A 89 21.08 -20.74 0.71
N ILE A 90 21.53 -19.59 0.20
CA ILE A 90 22.70 -18.88 0.74
C ILE A 90 22.44 -18.39 2.17
N VAL A 91 21.25 -17.87 2.44
CA VAL A 91 20.88 -17.29 3.73
C VAL A 91 20.62 -18.36 4.80
N TYR A 92 19.87 -19.41 4.48
CA TYR A 92 19.37 -20.36 5.47
C TYR A 92 20.26 -21.59 5.68
N MET A 93 21.03 -22.03 4.67
CA MET A 93 21.85 -23.23 4.82
C MET A 93 23.17 -22.93 5.56
N PRO A 94 23.50 -23.65 6.65
CA PRO A 94 24.72 -23.40 7.43
C PRO A 94 26.01 -23.43 6.62
N LYS A 95 26.11 -24.33 5.62
CA LYS A 95 27.29 -24.47 4.75
C LYS A 95 27.65 -23.21 3.96
N ASN A 96 26.71 -22.28 3.79
CA ASN A 96 26.90 -21.06 3.01
C ASN A 96 27.29 -19.84 3.87
N ASN A 97 27.54 -20.01 5.18
CA ASN A 97 27.75 -18.89 6.10
C ASN A 97 28.87 -17.93 5.66
N SER A 98 30.00 -18.42 5.14
CA SER A 98 31.08 -17.55 4.63
C SER A 98 30.62 -16.65 3.47
N ILE A 99 29.85 -17.20 2.53
CA ILE A 99 29.28 -16.44 1.41
C ILE A 99 28.24 -15.43 1.92
N LEU A 100 27.40 -15.84 2.87
CA LEU A 100 26.41 -14.96 3.49
C LEU A 100 27.08 -13.74 4.12
N GLN A 101 28.08 -13.94 5.00
CA GLN A 101 28.77 -12.82 5.67
C GLN A 101 29.42 -11.87 4.66
N LYS A 102 30.06 -12.40 3.60
CA LYS A 102 30.63 -11.56 2.54
C LYS A 102 29.59 -10.70 1.84
N ARG A 103 28.39 -11.23 1.57
CA ARG A 103 27.31 -10.49 0.92
C ARG A 103 26.63 -9.48 1.84
N LEU A 104 26.50 -9.79 3.13
CA LEU A 104 25.94 -8.87 4.12
C LEU A 104 26.84 -7.66 4.38
N ALA A 105 28.13 -7.73 4.05
CA ALA A 105 29.05 -6.59 4.09
C ALA A 105 28.78 -5.54 2.98
N ASP A 106 28.02 -5.88 1.94
CA ASP A 106 27.61 -4.96 0.87
C ASP A 106 26.11 -5.15 0.53
N PRO A 107 25.20 -4.66 1.38
CA PRO A 107 23.76 -4.81 1.19
C PRO A 107 23.23 -4.18 -0.11
N ASN A 108 23.90 -3.16 -0.65
CA ASN A 108 23.46 -2.47 -1.86
C ASN A 108 23.66 -3.36 -3.09
N SER A 109 24.83 -3.99 -3.23
CA SER A 109 25.10 -4.93 -4.32
C SER A 109 24.38 -6.28 -4.15
N TYR A 110 24.05 -6.64 -2.90
CA TYR A 110 23.41 -7.93 -2.57
C TYR A 110 22.06 -7.76 -1.87
N TRP A 111 21.25 -6.81 -2.34
CA TRP A 111 19.96 -6.46 -1.75
C TRP A 111 19.07 -7.68 -1.45
N LEU A 112 18.94 -8.59 -2.42
CA LEU A 112 18.10 -9.77 -2.25
C LEU A 112 18.61 -10.72 -1.15
N THR A 113 19.94 -10.88 -1.01
CA THR A 113 20.53 -11.62 0.11
C THR A 113 20.24 -10.93 1.43
N TYR A 114 20.45 -9.61 1.49
CA TYR A 114 20.20 -8.82 2.69
C TYR A 114 18.75 -8.90 3.15
N MET A 115 17.79 -8.67 2.25
CA MET A 115 16.36 -8.69 2.54
C MET A 115 15.89 -10.07 3.03
N ILE A 116 16.31 -11.16 2.36
CA ILE A 116 15.98 -12.53 2.81
C ILE A 116 16.65 -12.82 4.16
N ASN A 117 17.82 -12.25 4.45
CA ASN A 117 18.44 -12.39 5.77
C ASN A 117 17.63 -11.68 6.87
N GLN A 118 16.93 -10.58 6.58
CA GLN A 118 16.01 -9.97 7.55
C GLN A 118 14.86 -10.91 7.88
N TYR A 119 14.29 -11.60 6.89
CA TYR A 119 13.32 -12.67 7.14
C TYR A 119 13.86 -13.76 8.07
N LYS A 120 15.14 -14.16 7.91
CA LYS A 120 15.77 -15.17 8.76
C LYS A 120 15.98 -14.67 10.19
N VAL A 121 16.45 -13.43 10.35
CA VAL A 121 16.74 -12.82 11.66
C VAL A 121 15.46 -12.62 12.47
N ASP A 122 14.38 -12.19 11.81
CA ASP A 122 13.10 -11.89 12.45
C ASP A 122 12.10 -13.07 12.42
N GLU A 123 12.50 -14.27 12.01
CA GLU A 123 11.56 -15.36 11.66
C GLU A 123 10.61 -15.72 12.81
N ASP A 124 11.12 -15.84 14.04
CA ASP A 124 10.31 -16.25 15.19
C ASP A 124 9.39 -15.13 15.66
N ASP A 125 9.86 -13.88 15.68
CA ASP A 125 9.04 -12.71 15.98
C ASP A 125 7.92 -12.52 14.93
N MET A 126 8.20 -12.83 13.66
CA MET A 126 7.19 -12.78 12.60
C MET A 126 6.12 -13.88 12.78
N LYS A 127 6.49 -15.09 13.24
CA LYS A 127 5.50 -16.12 13.61
C LYS A 127 4.61 -15.66 14.76
N GLU A 128 5.19 -15.01 15.77
CA GLU A 128 4.42 -14.44 16.89
C GLU A 128 3.52 -13.30 16.44
N TYR A 129 4.02 -12.45 15.54
CA TYR A 129 3.25 -11.36 14.94
C TYR A 129 1.99 -11.87 14.24
N LEU A 130 2.10 -12.89 13.39
CA LEU A 130 0.96 -13.50 12.69
C LEU A 130 -0.10 -14.01 13.68
N LYS A 131 0.33 -14.79 14.69
CA LYS A 131 -0.58 -15.26 15.75
C LYS A 131 -1.27 -14.12 16.50
N ARG A 132 -0.56 -13.01 16.71
CA ARG A 132 -1.09 -11.84 17.44
C ARG A 132 -2.14 -11.07 16.64
N ILE A 133 -1.92 -10.85 15.34
CA ILE A 133 -2.91 -10.15 14.52
C ILE A 133 -4.15 -11.00 14.24
N ASP A 134 -4.00 -12.32 14.21
CA ASP A 134 -5.11 -13.27 14.03
C ASP A 134 -5.94 -13.52 15.29
N SER A 135 -5.39 -13.28 16.48
CA SER A 135 -6.13 -13.47 17.73
C SER A 135 -7.16 -12.36 17.99
N ASP A 136 -6.93 -11.16 17.43
CA ASP A 136 -7.86 -10.03 17.49
C ASP A 136 -7.80 -9.18 16.21
N PRO A 137 -8.26 -9.72 15.06
CA PRO A 137 -8.24 -9.01 13.80
C PRO A 137 -9.10 -7.76 13.84
N LYS A 138 -10.19 -7.78 14.63
CA LYS A 138 -11.09 -6.63 14.78
C LYS A 138 -10.34 -5.40 15.31
N SER A 139 -9.57 -5.55 16.40
CA SER A 139 -8.79 -4.45 16.96
C SER A 139 -7.72 -3.93 16.00
N TYR A 140 -7.11 -4.82 15.22
CA TYR A 140 -6.21 -4.42 14.15
C TYR A 140 -6.91 -3.53 13.12
N PHE A 141 -8.01 -4.01 12.53
CA PHE A 141 -8.73 -3.27 11.51
C PHE A 141 -9.31 -1.97 12.06
N ASP A 142 -9.82 -1.94 13.30
CA ASP A 142 -10.30 -0.72 13.93
C ASP A 142 -9.22 0.37 14.03
N LYS A 143 -7.98 0.00 14.37
CA LYS A 143 -6.82 0.92 14.32
C LYS A 143 -6.53 1.37 12.90
N SER A 144 -6.51 0.46 11.94
CA SER A 144 -6.29 0.79 10.52
C SER A 144 -7.34 1.78 9.99
N TYR A 145 -8.63 1.58 10.33
CA TYR A 145 -9.68 2.55 10.00
C TYR A 145 -9.48 3.90 10.69
N GLN A 146 -9.08 3.93 11.96
CA GLN A 146 -8.79 5.18 12.66
C GLN A 146 -7.70 5.98 11.92
N TYR A 147 -6.66 5.31 11.45
CA TYR A 147 -5.60 5.92 10.65
C TYR A 147 -6.11 6.42 9.30
N ALA A 148 -6.82 5.58 8.53
CA ALA A 148 -7.38 5.96 7.24
C ALA A 148 -8.32 7.17 7.37
N TYR A 149 -9.21 7.17 8.37
CA TYR A 149 -10.18 8.24 8.61
C TYR A 149 -9.53 9.57 8.98
N SER A 150 -8.27 9.58 9.44
CA SER A 150 -7.52 10.81 9.72
C SER A 150 -7.14 11.61 8.47
N ALA A 151 -7.22 10.98 7.30
CA ALA A 151 -6.92 11.57 5.99
C ALA A 151 -8.06 11.38 4.97
N LEU A 152 -9.27 11.06 5.44
CA LEU A 152 -10.47 10.90 4.60
C LEU A 152 -11.59 11.85 5.03
N PRO A 153 -12.44 12.31 4.09
CA PRO A 153 -13.65 13.04 4.44
C PRO A 153 -14.61 12.14 5.21
N LYS A 154 -15.41 12.73 6.11
CA LYS A 154 -16.42 11.99 6.90
C LYS A 154 -17.39 11.17 6.04
N THR A 155 -17.69 11.64 4.83
CA THR A 155 -18.56 10.94 3.87
C THR A 155 -17.98 9.61 3.37
N ALA A 156 -16.65 9.44 3.45
CA ALA A 156 -15.95 8.21 3.08
C ALA A 156 -15.73 7.26 4.27
N HIS A 157 -16.16 7.63 5.49
CA HIS A 157 -15.98 6.79 6.68
C HIS A 157 -16.97 5.62 6.65
N LYS A 158 -16.54 4.51 6.04
CA LYS A 158 -17.29 3.24 6.00
C LYS A 158 -16.36 2.06 6.30
N LYS A 159 -16.95 0.95 6.73
CA LYS A 159 -16.24 -0.33 6.93
C LYS A 159 -16.37 -1.18 5.65
N LEU A 160 -15.39 -2.03 5.42
CA LEU A 160 -15.34 -3.00 4.33
C LEU A 160 -15.41 -4.40 4.97
N PRO A 161 -16.61 -4.90 5.32
CA PRO A 161 -16.77 -6.07 6.18
C PRO A 161 -16.14 -7.33 5.58
N ASN A 162 -16.15 -7.47 4.26
CA ASN A 162 -15.60 -8.64 3.55
C ASN A 162 -14.14 -8.48 3.12
N LEU A 163 -13.44 -7.45 3.61
CA LEU A 163 -12.04 -7.22 3.23
C LEU A 163 -11.16 -8.37 3.69
N LYS A 164 -10.38 -8.90 2.75
CA LYS A 164 -9.31 -9.86 3.02
C LYS A 164 -7.96 -9.17 2.89
N VAL A 165 -7.06 -9.51 3.81
CA VAL A 165 -5.66 -9.10 3.75
C VAL A 165 -4.80 -10.34 3.57
N ALA A 166 -4.19 -10.52 2.40
CA ALA A 166 -3.22 -11.59 2.17
C ALA A 166 -1.85 -11.15 2.71
N ILE A 167 -1.18 -12.04 3.45
CA ILE A 167 0.20 -11.83 3.90
C ILE A 167 1.08 -12.86 3.21
N ILE A 168 2.03 -12.38 2.41
CA ILE A 168 2.96 -13.22 1.64
C ILE A 168 4.39 -13.09 2.18
N PRO A 169 5.20 -14.16 2.26
CA PRO A 169 6.51 -14.12 2.90
C PRO A 169 7.64 -13.88 1.88
N ILE A 170 7.40 -13.01 0.90
CA ILE A 170 8.39 -12.64 -0.12
C ILE A 170 8.45 -11.13 -0.25
N HIS A 171 9.64 -10.58 -0.47
CA HIS A 171 9.84 -9.13 -0.67
C HIS A 171 9.51 -8.25 0.56
N ASN A 172 9.53 -6.93 0.40
CA ASN A 172 9.35 -5.95 1.48
C ASN A 172 8.49 -4.76 1.01
N ASP A 173 7.19 -4.97 0.77
CA ASP A 173 6.27 -3.93 0.31
C ASP A 173 4.81 -4.23 0.69
N ALA A 174 3.90 -3.35 0.29
CA ALA A 174 2.46 -3.54 0.33
C ALA A 174 1.81 -3.16 -1.01
N HIS A 175 0.62 -3.70 -1.27
CA HIS A 175 -0.17 -3.38 -2.45
C HIS A 175 -1.67 -3.48 -2.12
N ALA A 176 -2.47 -2.56 -2.61
CA ALA A 176 -3.93 -2.62 -2.54
C ALA A 176 -4.56 -2.69 -3.94
N GLN A 177 -5.48 -3.63 -4.10
CA GLN A 177 -6.36 -3.75 -5.27
C GLN A 177 -7.80 -3.99 -4.83
N ASP A 178 -8.77 -3.97 -5.76
CA ASP A 178 -10.18 -4.09 -5.42
C ASP A 178 -10.49 -5.33 -4.57
N GLY A 179 -10.92 -5.09 -3.33
CA GLY A 179 -11.32 -6.14 -2.37
C GLY A 179 -10.19 -6.94 -1.74
N LEU A 180 -8.92 -6.67 -2.08
CA LEU A 180 -7.75 -7.37 -1.55
C LEU A 180 -6.61 -6.40 -1.23
N ILE A 181 -6.10 -6.49 -0.01
CA ILE A 181 -4.80 -5.91 0.35
C ILE A 181 -3.80 -7.05 0.42
N ILE A 182 -2.61 -6.84 -0.16
CA ILE A 182 -1.49 -7.77 -0.09
C ILE A 182 -0.36 -7.08 0.68
N TYR A 183 0.06 -7.71 1.78
CA TYR A 183 1.28 -7.33 2.48
C TYR A 183 2.36 -8.35 2.24
N THR A 184 3.60 -7.90 2.11
CA THR A 184 4.71 -8.78 2.44
C THR A 184 4.90 -8.84 3.96
N LEU A 185 5.21 -10.02 4.48
CA LEU A 185 5.28 -10.28 5.92
C LEU A 185 6.30 -9.38 6.61
N LEU A 186 7.50 -9.21 6.03
CA LEU A 186 8.53 -8.35 6.60
C LEU A 186 8.08 -6.88 6.64
N CYS A 187 7.37 -6.42 5.60
CA CYS A 187 6.86 -5.06 5.54
C CYS A 187 5.80 -4.82 6.63
N ALA A 188 4.80 -5.70 6.72
CA ALA A 188 3.74 -5.62 7.72
C ALA A 188 4.30 -5.68 9.15
N TYR A 189 5.18 -6.65 9.42
CA TYR A 189 5.82 -6.82 10.72
C TYR A 189 6.59 -5.58 11.17
N LYS A 190 7.52 -5.07 10.34
CA LYS A 190 8.34 -3.91 10.70
C LYS A 190 7.51 -2.63 10.86
N ASN A 191 6.54 -2.41 9.96
CA ASN A 191 5.65 -1.26 10.05
C ASN A 191 4.77 -1.32 11.29
N ASP A 192 4.24 -2.49 11.67
CA ASP A 192 3.40 -2.61 12.86
C ASP A 192 4.19 -2.57 14.17
N GLN A 193 5.45 -3.03 14.17
CA GLN A 193 6.37 -2.78 15.29
C GLN A 193 6.63 -1.29 15.49
N ASN A 194 6.72 -0.52 14.40
CA ASN A 194 6.90 0.92 14.46
C ASN A 194 5.59 1.63 14.87
N ARG A 195 4.49 1.31 14.20
CA ARG A 195 3.17 1.91 14.41
C ARG A 195 2.05 0.97 13.95
N LEU A 196 1.61 0.09 14.86
CA LEU A 196 0.53 -0.88 14.62
C LEU A 196 -0.70 -0.27 13.92
N GLY A 197 -1.04 -0.83 12.76
CA GLY A 197 -2.19 -0.48 11.94
C GLY A 197 -1.99 0.73 11.01
N ALA A 198 -0.85 1.42 11.05
CA ALA A 198 -0.63 2.60 10.21
C ALA A 198 -0.53 2.24 8.72
N LEU A 199 0.22 1.19 8.37
CA LEU A 199 0.28 0.66 7.00
C LEU A 199 -1.10 0.17 6.55
N GLY A 200 -1.85 -0.50 7.43
CA GLY A 200 -3.22 -0.88 7.12
C GLY A 200 -4.16 0.30 6.88
N GLY A 201 -3.94 1.41 7.60
CA GLY A 201 -4.66 2.65 7.33
C GLY A 201 -4.31 3.29 5.99
N HIS A 202 -3.06 3.18 5.55
CA HIS A 202 -2.60 3.63 4.24
C HIS A 202 -3.32 2.85 3.13
N GLU A 203 -3.28 1.52 3.16
CA GLU A 203 -3.94 0.71 2.13
C GLU A 203 -5.47 0.85 2.14
N LEU A 204 -6.08 0.93 3.32
CA LEU A 204 -7.51 1.21 3.45
C LEU A 204 -7.87 2.60 2.89
N HIS A 205 -6.95 3.57 2.94
CA HIS A 205 -7.18 4.88 2.36
C HIS A 205 -7.46 4.77 0.87
N HIS A 206 -6.64 4.04 0.11
CA HIS A 206 -6.85 3.83 -1.32
C HIS A 206 -8.23 3.23 -1.63
N MET A 207 -8.68 2.26 -0.84
CA MET A 207 -9.98 1.60 -1.03
C MET A 207 -11.19 2.48 -0.68
N LEU A 208 -11.02 3.40 0.28
CA LEU A 208 -12.10 4.24 0.80
C LEU A 208 -12.15 5.62 0.15
N ARG A 209 -11.03 6.10 -0.40
CA ARG A 209 -10.91 7.41 -1.02
C ARG A 209 -11.96 7.57 -2.13
N PRO A 210 -12.72 8.67 -2.14
CA PRO A 210 -13.57 9.02 -3.27
C PRO A 210 -12.76 9.05 -4.57
N GLN A 211 -13.23 8.33 -5.58
CA GLN A 211 -12.54 8.26 -6.87
C GLN A 211 -13.09 9.31 -7.84
N PRO A 212 -12.24 9.87 -8.74
CA PRO A 212 -12.71 10.75 -9.79
C PRO A 212 -13.79 10.07 -10.66
N SER A 213 -14.80 10.83 -11.08
CA SER A 213 -15.97 10.32 -11.82
C SER A 213 -16.14 11.00 -13.19
N PHE A 214 -15.05 11.15 -13.95
CA PHE A 214 -15.05 11.76 -15.27
C PHE A 214 -14.26 10.94 -16.29
N ASP A 215 -14.69 11.00 -17.55
CA ASP A 215 -13.98 10.39 -18.66
C ASP A 215 -12.84 11.29 -19.14
N ILE A 216 -11.67 10.69 -19.37
CA ILE A 216 -10.47 11.41 -19.79
C ILE A 216 -10.28 11.24 -21.30
N GLU A 217 -10.03 12.34 -22.01
CA GLU A 217 -9.70 12.25 -23.43
C GLU A 217 -8.30 11.68 -23.61
N PRO A 218 -8.04 10.91 -24.69
CA PRO A 218 -6.76 10.26 -24.92
C PRO A 218 -5.55 11.21 -24.86
N ASP A 219 -5.70 12.44 -25.37
CA ASP A 219 -4.64 13.45 -25.41
C ASP A 219 -4.25 13.99 -24.02
N ASP A 220 -5.17 13.90 -23.04
CA ASP A 220 -4.98 14.40 -21.68
C ASP A 220 -4.73 13.27 -20.67
N ASN A 221 -4.84 12.01 -21.10
CA ASN A 221 -4.74 10.84 -20.24
C ASN A 221 -3.42 10.80 -19.45
N SER A 222 -2.27 10.99 -20.10
CA SER A 222 -0.98 10.87 -19.41
C SER A 222 -0.78 11.92 -18.30
N ILE A 223 -1.17 13.17 -18.56
CA ILE A 223 -1.02 14.27 -17.60
C ILE A 223 -1.99 14.11 -16.42
N ILE A 224 -3.24 13.75 -16.70
CA ILE A 224 -4.25 13.55 -15.65
C ILE A 224 -3.93 12.32 -14.82
N MET A 225 -3.51 11.21 -15.44
CA MET A 225 -3.11 10.01 -14.71
C MET A 225 -1.87 10.23 -13.86
N ALA A 226 -0.94 11.10 -14.27
CA ALA A 226 0.17 11.51 -13.42
C ALA A 226 -0.32 12.31 -12.20
N MET A 227 -1.23 13.28 -12.38
CA MET A 227 -1.83 14.03 -11.26
C MET A 227 -2.63 13.13 -10.32
N TYR A 228 -3.40 12.20 -10.87
CA TYR A 228 -4.16 11.20 -10.12
C TYR A 228 -3.25 10.33 -9.26
N ARG A 229 -2.15 9.82 -9.82
CA ARG A 229 -1.14 9.05 -9.09
C ARG A 229 -0.52 9.84 -7.93
N VAL A 230 -0.17 11.10 -8.17
CA VAL A 230 0.38 12.00 -7.15
C VAL A 230 -0.62 12.23 -6.01
N LEU A 231 -1.91 12.43 -6.33
CA LEU A 231 -2.99 12.52 -5.34
C LEU A 231 -3.19 11.19 -4.60
N ASN A 232 -3.25 10.07 -5.32
CA ASN A 232 -3.53 8.75 -4.78
C ASN A 232 -2.55 8.41 -3.66
N GLU A 233 -1.25 8.54 -3.95
CA GLU A 233 -0.21 8.28 -2.96
C GLU A 233 -0.11 9.38 -1.91
N GLY A 234 -0.08 10.65 -2.32
CA GLY A 234 0.12 11.76 -1.39
C GLY A 234 -0.96 11.87 -0.32
N SER A 235 -2.21 11.53 -0.65
CA SER A 235 -3.30 11.52 0.33
C SER A 235 -3.22 10.33 1.30
N ALA A 236 -2.79 9.15 0.83
CA ALA A 236 -2.55 7.99 1.67
C ALA A 236 -1.30 8.14 2.54
N ASP A 237 -0.25 8.78 2.03
CA ASP A 237 1.02 9.02 2.74
C ASP A 237 0.88 9.88 4.01
N MET A 238 -0.17 10.71 4.08
CA MET A 238 -0.52 11.46 5.29
C MET A 238 -0.81 10.55 6.49
N VAL A 239 -1.18 9.30 6.22
CA VAL A 239 -1.57 8.31 7.21
C VAL A 239 -0.36 7.75 7.95
N ASP A 240 0.68 7.34 7.23
CA ASP A 240 1.74 6.47 7.76
C ASP A 240 3.16 7.02 7.60
N LYS A 241 3.51 7.68 6.49
CA LYS A 241 4.91 8.03 6.15
C LYS A 241 5.59 8.92 7.17
N LYS A 242 4.85 9.75 7.90
CA LYS A 242 5.37 10.58 9.01
C LYS A 242 5.98 9.77 10.17
N TYR A 243 5.73 8.45 10.22
CA TYR A 243 6.31 7.55 11.20
C TYR A 243 7.60 6.87 10.71
N MET A 244 7.99 7.09 9.44
CA MET A 244 9.15 6.45 8.78
C MET A 244 10.41 7.32 8.83
N THR A 245 10.72 7.87 10.01
CA THR A 245 11.84 8.79 10.24
C THR A 245 13.13 8.06 10.61
N ASP A 246 14.28 8.74 10.58
CA ASP A 246 15.57 8.19 11.02
C ASP A 246 15.56 7.69 12.47
N THR A 247 14.69 8.28 13.31
CA THR A 247 14.49 7.92 14.71
C THR A 247 13.60 6.69 14.91
N ALA A 248 12.98 6.16 13.87
CA ALA A 248 12.15 4.95 13.93
C ALA A 248 13.03 3.70 14.12
N SER A 249 13.39 3.39 15.36
CA SER A 249 14.34 2.31 15.69
C SER A 249 13.89 0.91 15.29
N ARG A 250 12.57 0.71 15.08
CA ARG A 250 11.98 -0.57 14.68
C ARG A 250 12.04 -0.84 13.18
N LEU A 251 12.26 0.20 12.36
CA LEU A 251 12.33 0.07 10.91
C LEU A 251 13.74 -0.30 10.43
N MET A 252 13.81 -1.00 9.30
CA MET A 252 15.08 -1.20 8.60
C MET A 252 15.61 0.13 8.05
N PRO A 253 16.93 0.30 7.85
CA PRO A 253 17.47 1.52 7.26
C PRO A 253 16.78 1.92 5.95
N SER A 254 16.52 0.96 5.06
CA SER A 254 15.83 1.17 3.79
C SER A 254 14.33 1.51 3.92
N GLN A 255 13.78 1.56 5.13
CA GLN A 255 12.40 1.97 5.42
C GLN A 255 12.34 3.35 6.11
N LYS A 256 13.48 3.97 6.42
CA LYS A 256 13.55 5.28 7.12
C LYS A 256 13.74 6.42 6.13
N TYR A 257 12.87 6.49 5.13
CA TYR A 257 13.06 7.37 3.97
C TYR A 257 12.16 8.62 4.00
N PHE A 258 11.54 8.96 5.14
CA PHE A 258 10.62 10.11 5.16
C PHE A 258 11.28 11.42 4.69
N GLN A 259 12.55 11.63 5.06
CA GLN A 259 13.31 12.80 4.61
C GLN A 259 13.61 12.76 3.11
N GLU A 260 13.81 11.57 2.53
CA GLU A 260 14.12 11.38 1.11
C GLU A 260 12.98 11.88 0.22
N PHE A 261 11.71 11.79 0.66
CA PHE A 261 10.58 12.37 -0.07
C PHE A 261 10.73 13.89 -0.29
N PHE A 262 11.35 14.60 0.65
CA PHE A 262 11.56 16.03 0.52
C PHE A 262 12.74 16.37 -0.39
N ASP A 263 13.80 15.58 -0.32
CA ASP A 263 15.01 15.82 -1.11
C ASP A 263 14.84 15.37 -2.57
N GLU A 264 14.14 14.27 -2.80
CA GLU A 264 13.72 13.84 -4.13
C GLU A 264 12.57 14.71 -4.68
N GLY A 265 11.65 15.18 -3.83
CA GLY A 265 10.58 16.10 -4.21
C GLY A 265 11.12 17.39 -4.85
N LYS A 266 12.20 17.95 -4.30
CA LYS A 266 12.89 19.13 -4.88
C LYS A 266 13.46 18.87 -6.28
N LYS A 267 13.77 17.62 -6.62
CA LYS A 267 14.31 17.23 -7.93
C LYS A 267 13.22 16.94 -8.94
N ILE A 268 12.16 16.24 -8.53
CA ILE A 268 11.10 15.78 -9.45
C ILE A 268 10.07 16.87 -9.78
N LEU A 269 9.73 17.75 -8.83
CA LEU A 269 8.71 18.77 -9.06
C LEU A 269 9.08 19.77 -10.18
N PRO A 270 10.34 20.21 -10.35
CA PRO A 270 10.76 20.99 -11.52
C PRO A 270 10.57 20.27 -12.86
N LEU A 271 10.81 18.95 -12.92
CA LEU A 271 10.54 18.15 -14.12
C LEU A 271 9.04 18.14 -14.41
N MET A 272 8.22 17.84 -13.40
CA MET A 272 6.77 17.84 -13.53
C MET A 272 6.25 19.21 -13.98
N ASP A 273 6.76 20.31 -13.42
CA ASP A 273 6.40 21.66 -13.83
C ASP A 273 6.74 21.92 -15.30
N SER A 274 7.94 21.55 -15.74
CA SER A 274 8.32 21.68 -17.14
C SER A 274 7.35 20.93 -18.07
N LEU A 275 6.97 19.70 -17.72
CA LEU A 275 6.04 18.89 -18.51
C LEU A 275 4.59 19.42 -18.45
N PHE A 276 4.12 19.85 -17.27
CA PHE A 276 2.77 20.43 -17.10
C PHE A 276 2.61 21.79 -17.79
N SER A 277 3.71 22.53 -17.98
CA SER A 277 3.69 23.81 -18.69
C SER A 277 3.55 23.69 -20.21
N GLN A 278 3.77 22.49 -20.77
CA GLN A 278 3.70 22.26 -22.21
C GLN A 278 2.29 22.45 -22.77
N ASP A 279 2.24 22.90 -24.03
CA ASP A 279 0.98 22.99 -24.77
C ASP A 279 0.41 21.60 -25.11
N VAL A 280 -0.84 21.59 -25.58
CA VAL A 280 -1.56 20.35 -25.91
C VAL A 280 -0.84 19.54 -26.99
N LYS A 281 -0.17 20.19 -27.95
CA LYS A 281 0.50 19.50 -29.06
C LYS A 281 1.72 18.72 -28.58
N ASN A 282 2.54 19.34 -27.74
CA ASN A 282 3.77 18.73 -27.25
C ASN A 282 3.51 17.63 -26.21
N ARG A 283 2.43 17.74 -25.41
CA ARG A 283 2.13 16.74 -24.37
C ARG A 283 1.58 15.40 -24.88
N LYS A 284 1.07 15.31 -26.13
CA LYS A 284 0.46 14.06 -26.66
C LYS A 284 1.42 12.88 -26.72
N SER A 285 2.71 13.16 -26.87
CA SER A 285 3.75 12.13 -26.95
C SER A 285 4.14 11.58 -25.57
N LEU A 286 3.85 12.33 -24.50
CA LEU A 286 4.24 11.98 -23.14
C LEU A 286 3.44 10.77 -22.64
N LYS A 287 4.13 9.93 -21.87
CA LYS A 287 3.57 8.81 -21.12
C LYS A 287 3.59 9.16 -19.63
N VAL A 288 2.73 8.52 -18.85
CA VAL A 288 2.65 8.73 -17.38
C VAL A 288 4.03 8.61 -16.73
N ARG A 289 4.85 7.64 -17.13
CA ARG A 289 6.21 7.42 -16.61
C ARG A 289 7.16 8.61 -16.81
N ASP A 290 6.93 9.45 -17.81
CA ASP A 290 7.83 10.56 -18.13
C ASP A 290 7.76 11.65 -17.03
N TYR A 291 6.61 11.76 -16.33
CA TYR A 291 6.42 12.67 -15.19
C TYR A 291 7.15 12.24 -13.92
N PHE A 292 7.60 10.98 -13.85
CA PHE A 292 8.26 10.40 -12.67
C PHE A 292 9.71 10.00 -12.96
N LYS A 293 10.26 10.37 -14.12
CA LYS A 293 11.61 9.98 -14.52
C LYS A 293 12.65 10.65 -13.62
N GLY A 294 13.61 9.86 -13.14
CA GLY A 294 14.78 10.37 -12.42
C GLY A 294 14.64 10.38 -10.89
N THR A 295 13.61 9.77 -10.32
CA THR A 295 13.54 9.48 -8.89
C THR A 295 13.50 7.96 -8.65
N PRO A 296 14.26 7.44 -7.65
CA PRO A 296 14.25 6.01 -7.32
C PRO A 296 12.97 5.58 -6.59
N TYR A 297 12.07 6.51 -6.26
CA TYR A 297 10.90 6.24 -5.43
C TYR A 297 9.58 6.65 -6.10
N THR A 298 8.98 5.65 -6.75
CA THR A 298 7.52 5.39 -6.83
C THR A 298 6.61 6.18 -7.78
N SER A 299 5.51 5.50 -8.10
CA SER A 299 4.31 5.89 -8.86
C SER A 299 3.50 7.06 -8.27
N GLY A 300 4.08 7.95 -7.45
CA GLY A 300 3.37 9.11 -6.90
C GLY A 300 3.79 9.54 -5.49
N HIS A 301 4.40 8.66 -4.67
CA HIS A 301 4.67 8.98 -3.25
C HIS A 301 5.60 10.18 -3.07
N VAL A 302 6.68 10.31 -3.86
CA VAL A 302 7.62 11.44 -3.71
C VAL A 302 6.92 12.80 -3.90
N PRO A 303 6.36 13.12 -5.08
CA PRO A 303 5.65 14.39 -5.24
C PRO A 303 4.41 14.48 -4.34
N GLY A 304 3.71 13.36 -4.10
CA GLY A 304 2.52 13.28 -3.27
C GLY A 304 2.78 13.64 -1.80
N THR A 305 3.68 12.92 -1.13
CA THR A 305 4.11 13.18 0.25
C THR A 305 4.62 14.61 0.39
N TYR A 306 5.48 15.07 -0.52
CA TYR A 306 6.00 16.44 -0.51
C TYR A 306 4.85 17.45 -0.49
N MET A 307 3.92 17.35 -1.44
CA MET A 307 2.81 18.30 -1.58
C MET A 307 1.85 18.22 -0.40
N ALA A 308 1.44 17.02 0.00
CA ALA A 308 0.51 16.81 1.12
C ALA A 308 1.07 17.36 2.44
N HIS A 309 2.37 17.21 2.70
CA HIS A 309 3.04 17.79 3.86
C HIS A 309 2.86 19.31 3.90
N TYR A 310 3.16 20.01 2.81
CA TYR A 310 3.06 21.48 2.78
C TYR A 310 1.60 21.96 2.84
N ILE A 311 0.66 21.21 2.28
CA ILE A 311 -0.78 21.47 2.45
C ILE A 311 -1.18 21.39 3.93
N GLU A 312 -0.80 20.33 4.64
CA GLU A 312 -1.11 20.14 6.05
C GLU A 312 -0.44 21.21 6.92
N LYS A 313 0.86 21.45 6.71
CA LYS A 313 1.66 22.45 7.42
C LYS A 313 1.08 23.86 7.33
N ASN A 314 0.43 24.20 6.21
CA ASN A 314 -0.18 25.51 5.99
C ASN A 314 -1.69 25.55 6.29
N GLY A 315 -2.22 24.56 7.02
CA GLY A 315 -3.59 24.57 7.53
C GLY A 315 -4.67 24.29 6.47
N LEU A 316 -4.29 23.76 5.30
CA LEU A 316 -5.21 23.49 4.18
C LEU A 316 -5.69 22.04 4.11
N LYS A 317 -5.36 21.21 5.11
CA LYS A 317 -5.78 19.80 5.20
C LYS A 317 -7.29 19.62 5.03
N ASN A 318 -8.10 20.40 5.74
CA ASN A 318 -9.57 20.26 5.71
C ASN A 318 -10.16 20.57 4.33
N GLU A 319 -9.52 21.44 3.56
CA GLU A 319 -9.90 21.71 2.18
C GLU A 319 -9.48 20.54 1.29
N PHE A 320 -8.25 20.06 1.45
CA PHE A 320 -7.70 18.94 0.70
C PHE A 320 -8.52 17.65 0.85
N ILE A 321 -8.86 17.24 2.07
CA ILE A 321 -9.63 16.01 2.29
C ILE A 321 -11.04 16.06 1.69
N LYS A 322 -11.58 17.26 1.41
CA LYS A 322 -12.91 17.41 0.79
C LYS A 322 -12.88 17.28 -0.73
N SER A 323 -11.69 17.28 -1.34
CA SER A 323 -11.50 17.24 -2.80
C SER A 323 -10.65 16.05 -3.23
N LEU A 324 -10.73 14.91 -2.52
CA LEU A 324 -9.91 13.72 -2.81
C LEU A 324 -10.32 12.95 -4.07
N ASP A 325 -11.41 13.36 -4.71
CA ASP A 325 -11.88 12.92 -6.03
C ASP A 325 -11.41 13.85 -7.16
N ASP A 326 -10.76 14.98 -6.84
CA ASP A 326 -10.31 15.99 -7.80
C ASP A 326 -8.76 16.06 -7.81
N PRO A 327 -8.10 15.36 -8.75
CA PRO A 327 -6.63 15.39 -8.84
C PRO A 327 -6.08 16.78 -9.16
N PHE A 328 -6.85 17.67 -9.79
CA PHE A 328 -6.42 19.03 -10.09
C PHE A 328 -6.42 19.89 -8.83
N SER A 329 -7.47 19.77 -8.01
CA SER A 329 -7.57 20.50 -6.74
C SER A 329 -6.37 20.23 -5.83
N PHE A 330 -5.79 19.02 -5.83
CA PHE A 330 -4.59 18.73 -5.05
C PHE A 330 -3.42 19.68 -5.40
N PHE A 331 -3.16 19.88 -6.69
CA PHE A 331 -2.11 20.79 -7.16
C PHE A 331 -2.45 22.26 -6.88
N LEU A 332 -3.71 22.66 -7.06
CA LEU A 332 -4.14 24.04 -6.81
C LEU A 332 -4.12 24.41 -5.31
N ILE A 333 -4.48 23.47 -4.43
CA ILE A 333 -4.37 23.63 -2.98
C ILE A 333 -2.89 23.72 -2.59
N TYR A 334 -2.03 22.85 -3.14
CA TYR A 334 -0.60 22.92 -2.94
C TYR A 334 0.01 24.25 -3.41
N ASP A 335 -0.38 24.78 -4.57
CA ASP A 335 0.08 26.09 -5.06
C ASP A 335 -0.23 27.20 -4.04
N ARG A 336 -1.43 27.21 -3.46
CA ARG A 336 -1.78 28.15 -2.38
C ARG A 336 -0.97 27.90 -1.10
N ALA A 337 -0.72 26.64 -0.74
CA ALA A 337 0.09 26.28 0.42
C ALA A 337 1.54 26.79 0.27
N SER A 338 2.17 26.47 -0.85
CA SER A 338 3.56 26.83 -1.17
C SER A 338 3.80 28.33 -1.28
N LYS A 339 2.78 29.12 -1.66
CA LYS A 339 2.80 30.59 -1.65
C LYS A 339 2.81 31.18 -0.23
N LYS A 340 2.11 30.54 0.70
CA LYS A 340 2.01 30.97 2.12
C LYS A 340 3.20 30.51 2.98
N ASP A 341 3.85 29.41 2.60
CA ASP A 341 4.88 28.81 3.44
C ASP A 341 6.18 29.63 3.51
N LYS A 342 6.66 29.86 4.73
CA LYS A 342 7.89 30.62 5.03
C LYS A 342 9.17 29.93 4.56
N SER A 343 9.19 28.60 4.46
CA SER A 343 10.35 27.85 3.96
C SER A 343 10.49 27.86 2.44
N LYS A 344 9.56 28.53 1.73
CA LYS A 344 9.55 28.69 0.26
C LYS A 344 9.76 27.34 -0.46
N PRO A 345 8.86 26.36 -0.26
CA PRO A 345 8.90 25.11 -1.03
C PRO A 345 8.72 25.38 -2.52
N PHE A 346 8.99 24.37 -3.34
CA PHE A 346 8.89 24.49 -4.80
C PHE A 346 7.53 25.05 -5.23
N ARG A 347 7.52 25.96 -6.21
CA ARG A 347 6.29 26.54 -6.75
C ARG A 347 6.23 26.22 -8.23
N PHE A 348 5.11 25.64 -8.66
CA PHE A 348 4.83 25.46 -10.08
C PHE A 348 4.78 26.81 -10.79
N SER A 349 5.16 26.82 -12.06
CA SER A 349 5.09 27.99 -12.92
C SER A 349 3.63 28.42 -13.14
N LYS A 350 3.44 29.70 -13.48
CA LYS A 350 2.11 30.21 -13.86
C LYS A 350 1.50 29.44 -15.03
N ALA A 351 2.34 28.99 -15.97
CA ALA A 351 1.90 28.20 -17.12
C ALA A 351 1.33 26.84 -16.69
N SER A 352 2.02 26.12 -15.81
CA SER A 352 1.52 24.86 -15.26
C SER A 352 0.22 25.03 -14.49
N ILE A 353 0.14 26.03 -13.61
CA ILE A 353 -1.09 26.32 -12.85
C ILE A 353 -2.24 26.65 -13.80
N HIS A 354 -2.01 27.47 -14.83
CA HIS A 354 -3.02 27.78 -15.83
C HIS A 354 -3.50 26.52 -16.59
N ASN A 355 -2.59 25.64 -16.98
CA ASN A 355 -2.94 24.38 -17.64
C ASN A 355 -3.73 23.44 -16.72
N ILE A 356 -3.37 23.36 -15.44
CA ILE A 356 -4.11 22.57 -14.43
C ILE A 356 -5.52 23.13 -14.26
N GLU A 357 -5.68 24.45 -14.15
CA GLU A 357 -6.99 25.09 -14.06
C GLU A 357 -7.83 24.86 -15.33
N PHE A 358 -7.21 24.90 -16.50
CA PHE A 358 -7.87 24.60 -17.77
C PHE A 358 -8.37 23.16 -17.81
N LEU A 359 -7.52 22.18 -17.47
CA LEU A 359 -7.91 20.77 -17.40
C LEU A 359 -9.02 20.55 -16.36
N ARG A 360 -8.91 21.17 -15.19
CA ARG A 360 -9.97 21.11 -14.17
C ARG A 360 -11.31 21.59 -14.72
N LYS A 361 -11.35 22.75 -15.39
CA LYS A 361 -12.60 23.26 -16.01
C LYS A 361 -13.13 22.36 -17.12
N LYS A 362 -12.25 21.66 -17.83
CA LYS A 362 -12.62 20.72 -18.89
C LYS A 362 -13.29 19.46 -18.33
N TYR A 363 -12.81 18.93 -17.21
CA TYR A 363 -13.23 17.63 -16.69
C TYR A 363 -14.13 17.67 -15.45
N ILE A 364 -14.03 18.70 -14.62
CA ILE A 364 -14.84 18.92 -13.42
C ILE A 364 -15.88 19.99 -13.75
N LYS A 365 -17.15 19.59 -13.84
CA LYS A 365 -18.29 20.48 -14.12
C LYS A 365 -18.88 21.07 -12.87
#